data_AF-A0A4R5DQD4-F1
#
_entry.id   AF-A0A4R5DQD4-F1
#
_cell.length_a   1.000
_cell.length_b   1.000
_cell.length_c   1.000
_cell.angle_alpha   90.00
_cell.angle_beta   90.00
_cell.angle_gamma   90.00
#
_symmetry.space_group_name_H-M   'P 1'
#
loop_
_entity.id
_entity.type
_entity.pdbx_description
1 polymer ?
#
loop_
_entity_poly.entity_id
_entity_poly.type
_entity_poly.pdbx_seq_one_letter_code
_entity_poly.pdbx_strand_id
1 'polypeptide(L)'
;METSVRKIIGRNVKALREALGLSQMKFAILIGMSRASVINIESGKNGYNLNLLDNILTFSNYRLEDITKQSFEMPENIREILAEHYKESLDLYATLTEKPTIVYAINYRLMKSHFLDHPKEINEIKVFFENIGWSFKGTSIQNALKRMPQLILIEKHKLKENTFVYSKRCLNG
;
A
#
# COMPACT_ATOMS: atom_id res chain seq x y z
N MET A 1 24.24 4.73 11.46
CA MET A 1 23.59 3.55 12.07
C MET A 1 23.51 2.46 11.01
N GLU A 2 24.17 1.33 11.24
CA GLU A 2 24.12 0.18 10.34
C GLU A 2 22.70 -0.42 10.39
N THR A 3 21.98 -0.33 9.27
CA THR A 3 20.65 -0.94 9.19
C THR A 3 20.85 -2.43 8.95
N SER A 4 20.53 -3.26 9.95
CA SER A 4 20.57 -4.72 9.78
C SER A 4 19.81 -5.14 8.53
N VAL A 5 20.38 -6.08 7.75
CA VAL A 5 19.77 -6.68 6.55
C VAL A 5 18.32 -7.11 6.80
N ARG A 6 18.00 -7.59 8.02
CA ARG A 6 16.63 -7.95 8.42
C ARG A 6 15.64 -6.79 8.36
N LYS A 7 16.07 -5.59 8.77
CA LYS A 7 15.24 -4.37 8.69
C LYS A 7 15.03 -3.94 7.25
N ILE A 8 16.05 -4.09 6.40
CA ILE A 8 15.97 -3.78 4.97
C ILE A 8 14.92 -4.68 4.32
N ILE A 9 15.05 -6.00 4.50
CA ILE A 9 14.09 -6.99 4.00
C ILE A 9 12.68 -6.70 4.52
N GLY A 10 12.52 -6.50 5.84
CA GLY A 10 11.20 -6.23 6.42
C GLY A 10 10.52 -5.01 5.82
N ARG A 11 11.27 -3.92 5.63
CA ARG A 11 10.78 -2.71 4.95
C ARG A 11 10.42 -2.99 3.50
N ASN A 12 11.24 -3.71 2.75
CA ASN A 12 11.04 -4.00 1.34
C ASN A 12 9.84 -4.91 1.10
N VAL A 13 9.67 -5.95 1.93
CA VAL A 13 8.49 -6.84 1.92
C VAL A 13 7.22 -6.05 2.22
N LYS A 14 7.26 -5.15 3.20
CA LYS A 14 6.14 -4.26 3.50
C LYS A 14 5.80 -3.36 2.32
N ALA A 15 6.81 -2.75 1.71
CA ALA A 15 6.64 -1.88 0.55
C ALA A 15 6.02 -2.63 -0.63
N LEU A 16 6.52 -3.83 -0.93
CA LEU A 16 5.95 -4.73 -1.95
C LEU A 16 4.49 -5.04 -1.65
N ARG A 17 4.16 -5.49 -0.44
CA ARG A 17 2.78 -5.78 -0.06
C ARG A 17 1.85 -4.58 -0.24
N GLU A 18 2.30 -3.38 0.17
CA GLU A 18 1.53 -2.15 0.06
C GLU A 18 1.37 -1.70 -1.40
N ALA A 19 2.41 -1.85 -2.22
CA ALA A 19 2.37 -1.61 -3.67
C ALA A 19 1.47 -2.62 -4.39
N LEU A 20 1.33 -3.82 -3.86
CA LEU A 20 0.34 -4.79 -4.33
C LEU A 20 -1.05 -4.52 -3.78
N GLY A 21 -1.27 -3.54 -2.90
CA GLY A 21 -2.60 -3.23 -2.36
C GLY A 21 -3.19 -4.31 -1.47
N LEU A 22 -2.36 -5.17 -0.87
CA LEU A 22 -2.80 -6.30 -0.05
C LEU A 22 -2.74 -6.01 1.45
N SER A 23 -3.71 -6.56 2.19
CA SER A 23 -3.60 -6.65 3.64
C SER A 23 -2.53 -7.68 4.03
N GLN A 24 -1.99 -7.59 5.25
CA GLN A 24 -1.06 -8.61 5.75
C GLN A 24 -1.65 -10.03 5.70
N MET A 25 -2.96 -10.17 5.96
CA MET A 25 -3.64 -11.46 5.88
C MET A 25 -3.72 -11.98 4.44
N LYS A 26 -4.16 -11.14 3.49
CA LYS A 26 -4.27 -11.55 2.09
C LYS A 26 -2.90 -11.90 1.52
N PHE A 27 -1.90 -11.07 1.79
CA PHE A 27 -0.52 -11.35 1.37
C PHE A 27 -0.01 -12.67 1.95
N ALA A 28 -0.25 -12.94 3.24
CA ALA A 28 0.12 -14.19 3.87
C ALA A 28 -0.53 -15.40 3.19
N ILE A 29 -1.83 -15.32 2.86
CA ILE A 29 -2.53 -16.37 2.12
C ILE A 29 -1.88 -16.62 0.75
N LEU A 30 -1.57 -15.57 -0.02
CA LEU A 30 -0.98 -15.72 -1.36
C LEU A 30 0.39 -16.38 -1.33
N ILE A 31 1.20 -16.09 -0.32
CA ILE A 31 2.55 -16.68 -0.18
C ILE A 31 2.54 -17.96 0.68
N GLY A 32 1.37 -18.53 1.00
CA GLY A 32 1.25 -19.77 1.78
C GLY A 32 1.79 -19.68 3.21
N MET A 33 1.62 -18.53 3.87
CA MET A 33 2.18 -18.24 5.20
C MET A 33 1.16 -17.80 6.23
N SER A 34 1.56 -17.83 7.50
CA SER A 34 0.75 -17.26 8.58
C SER A 34 0.85 -15.73 8.58
N ARG A 35 -0.24 -15.06 8.96
CA ARG A 35 -0.24 -13.59 9.16
C ARG A 35 0.82 -13.17 10.18
N ALA A 36 1.05 -13.97 11.23
CA ALA A 36 2.06 -13.69 12.24
C ALA A 36 3.48 -13.67 11.64
N SER A 37 3.76 -14.59 10.70
CA SER A 37 5.03 -14.63 9.98
C SER A 37 5.24 -13.36 9.16
N VAL A 38 4.21 -12.87 8.46
CA VAL A 38 4.26 -11.60 7.72
C VAL A 38 4.49 -10.40 8.64
N ILE A 39 3.82 -10.33 9.80
CA ILE A 39 4.04 -9.26 10.78
C ILE A 39 5.48 -9.29 11.31
N ASN A 40 5.99 -10.47 11.60
CA ASN A 40 7.32 -10.66 12.14
C ASN A 40 8.40 -10.19 11.16
N ILE A 41 8.32 -10.58 9.88
CA ILE A 41 9.27 -10.11 8.87
C ILE A 41 9.17 -8.59 8.67
N GLU A 42 7.97 -8.03 8.53
CA GLU A 42 7.78 -6.59 8.30
C GLU A 42 8.27 -5.74 9.48
N SER A 43 8.28 -6.29 10.69
CA SER A 43 8.82 -5.61 11.87
C SER A 43 10.35 -5.52 11.88
N GLY A 44 11.03 -6.41 11.16
CA GLY A 44 12.49 -6.58 11.21
C GLY A 44 13.05 -6.98 12.58
N LYS A 45 12.19 -7.31 13.56
CA LYS A 45 12.59 -7.67 14.93
C LYS A 45 12.90 -9.16 15.08
N ASN A 46 12.12 -10.01 14.41
CA ASN A 46 12.25 -11.46 14.47
C ASN A 46 12.88 -11.98 13.17
N GLY A 47 13.52 -13.16 13.23
CA GLY A 47 14.09 -13.81 12.05
C GLY A 47 13.02 -14.15 11.02
N TYR A 48 13.39 -14.12 9.74
CA TYR A 48 12.59 -14.69 8.65
C TYR A 48 13.02 -16.14 8.41
N ASN A 49 12.07 -16.99 8.03
CA ASN A 49 12.37 -18.34 7.54
C ASN A 49 12.74 -18.25 6.05
N LEU A 50 13.71 -19.04 5.60
CA LEU A 50 14.08 -19.17 4.19
C LEU A 50 12.85 -19.51 3.32
N ASN A 51 11.95 -20.39 3.78
CA ASN A 51 10.73 -20.74 3.04
C ASN A 51 9.82 -19.53 2.80
N LEU A 52 9.75 -18.60 3.77
CA LEU A 52 8.93 -17.41 3.62
C LEU A 52 9.53 -16.47 2.57
N LEU A 53 10.86 -16.33 2.56
CA LEU A 53 11.55 -15.52 1.57
C LEU A 53 11.41 -16.13 0.18
N ASP A 54 11.58 -17.45 0.05
CA ASP A 54 11.41 -18.19 -1.20
C ASP A 54 9.99 -18.03 -1.79
N ASN A 55 8.96 -18.13 -0.95
CA ASN A 55 7.58 -17.91 -1.38
C ASN A 55 7.33 -16.46 -1.85
N ILE A 56 7.94 -15.46 -1.18
CA ILE A 56 7.84 -14.06 -1.61
C ILE A 56 8.54 -13.87 -2.95
N LEU A 57 9.75 -14.40 -3.12
CA LEU A 57 10.52 -14.29 -4.35
C LEU A 57 9.78 -14.94 -5.53
N THR A 58 9.28 -16.15 -5.31
CA THR A 58 8.48 -16.90 -6.30
C THR A 58 7.21 -16.15 -6.69
N PHE A 59 6.44 -15.66 -5.70
CA PHE A 59 5.20 -14.94 -5.97
C PHE A 59 5.41 -13.59 -6.67
N SER A 60 6.49 -12.89 -6.33
CA SER A 60 6.70 -11.52 -6.80
C SER A 60 7.61 -11.43 -8.02
N ASN A 61 8.21 -12.55 -8.44
CA ASN A 61 9.22 -12.64 -9.49
C ASN A 61 10.43 -11.70 -9.28
N TYR A 62 10.75 -11.40 -8.01
CA TYR A 62 11.96 -10.68 -7.63
C TYR A 62 13.08 -11.65 -7.25
N ARG A 63 14.33 -11.18 -7.33
CA ARG A 63 15.49 -11.91 -6.84
C ARG A 63 15.81 -11.52 -5.41
N LEU A 64 16.54 -12.38 -4.70
CA LEU A 64 16.99 -12.12 -3.33
C LEU A 64 17.78 -10.81 -3.23
N GLU A 65 18.62 -10.52 -4.23
CA GLU A 65 19.39 -9.28 -4.32
C GLU A 65 18.49 -8.03 -4.41
N ASP A 66 17.28 -8.13 -4.97
CA ASP A 66 16.37 -6.99 -5.06
C ASP A 66 15.76 -6.68 -3.69
N ILE A 67 15.26 -7.72 -3.02
CA ILE A 67 14.62 -7.57 -1.69
C ILE A 67 15.64 -7.20 -0.61
N THR A 68 16.93 -7.44 -0.82
CA THR A 68 17.99 -7.05 0.13
C THR A 68 18.62 -5.68 -0.17
N LYS A 69 18.30 -5.02 -1.29
CA LYS A 69 18.81 -3.68 -1.63
C LYS A 69 18.22 -2.59 -0.71
N GLN A 70 19.08 -1.65 -0.31
CA GLN A 70 18.66 -0.44 0.41
C GLN A 70 17.76 0.47 -0.46
N SER A 71 18.05 0.54 -1.76
CA SER A 71 17.22 1.19 -2.78
C SER A 71 16.36 0.15 -3.48
N PHE A 72 15.32 -0.34 -2.80
CA PHE A 72 14.37 -1.27 -3.41
C PHE A 72 13.42 -0.50 -4.31
N GLU A 73 13.47 -0.83 -5.60
CA GLU A 73 12.66 -0.21 -6.64
C GLU A 73 11.62 -1.19 -7.13
N MET A 74 10.45 -0.67 -7.48
CA MET A 74 9.35 -1.45 -8.03
C MET A 74 8.68 -0.67 -9.15
N PRO A 75 8.18 -1.34 -10.20
CA PRO A 75 7.30 -0.73 -11.17
C PRO A 75 6.07 -0.13 -10.49
N GLU A 76 5.63 1.04 -10.95
CA GLU A 76 4.47 1.71 -10.39
C GLU A 76 3.17 0.90 -10.53
N ASN A 77 3.12 0.03 -11.54
CA ASN A 77 2.01 -0.85 -11.91
C ASN A 77 2.29 -2.32 -11.56
N ILE A 78 3.11 -2.59 -10.53
CA ILE A 78 3.47 -3.96 -10.13
C ILE A 78 2.24 -4.83 -9.82
N ARG A 79 1.16 -4.26 -9.27
CA ARG A 79 -0.10 -4.99 -9.02
C ARG A 79 -0.70 -5.49 -10.33
N GLU A 80 -0.74 -4.65 -11.35
CA GLU A 80 -1.25 -5.00 -12.68
C GLU A 80 -0.33 -6.01 -13.40
N ILE A 81 1.00 -5.86 -13.28
CA ILE A 81 1.97 -6.80 -13.85
C ILE A 81 1.77 -8.20 -13.26
N LEU A 82 1.66 -8.31 -11.93
CA LEU A 82 1.43 -9.62 -11.29
C LEU A 82 0.03 -10.16 -11.59
N ALA A 83 -0.99 -9.31 -11.70
CA ALA A 83 -2.33 -9.75 -12.09
C ALA A 83 -2.31 -10.42 -13.46
N GLU A 84 -1.67 -9.79 -14.45
CA GLU A 84 -1.54 -10.37 -15.80
C GLU A 84 -0.71 -11.66 -15.78
N HIS A 85 0.39 -11.69 -15.02
CA HIS A 85 1.21 -12.90 -14.88
C HIS A 85 0.42 -14.08 -14.30
N TYR A 86 -0.47 -13.82 -13.34
CA TYR A 86 -1.28 -14.84 -12.68
C TYR A 86 -2.71 -14.96 -13.23
N LYS A 87 -3.00 -14.47 -14.45
CA LYS A 87 -4.36 -14.47 -15.02
C LYS A 87 -5.02 -15.85 -15.10
N GLU A 88 -4.22 -16.91 -15.27
CA GLU A 88 -4.69 -18.30 -15.32
C GLU A 88 -4.97 -18.88 -13.93
N SER A 89 -4.48 -18.24 -12.86
CA SER A 89 -4.78 -18.61 -11.48
C SER A 89 -5.95 -17.77 -10.97
N LEU A 90 -7.14 -18.38 -10.95
CA LEU A 90 -8.38 -17.70 -10.58
C LEU A 90 -8.29 -16.96 -9.23
N ASP A 91 -7.71 -17.61 -8.22
CA ASP A 91 -7.58 -17.05 -6.87
C ASP A 91 -6.60 -15.86 -6.81
N LEU A 92 -5.45 -15.99 -7.46
CA LEU A 92 -4.43 -14.94 -7.49
C LEU A 92 -4.91 -13.74 -8.31
N TYR A 93 -5.46 -14.00 -9.50
CA TYR A 93 -6.02 -12.96 -10.36
C TYR A 93 -7.15 -12.21 -9.66
N ALA A 94 -8.10 -12.91 -9.06
CA ALA A 94 -9.19 -12.27 -8.30
C ALA A 94 -8.66 -11.41 -7.16
N THR A 95 -7.66 -11.89 -6.41
CA THR A 95 -7.05 -11.14 -5.30
C THR A 95 -6.26 -9.90 -5.77
N LEU A 96 -5.65 -9.96 -6.95
CA LEU A 96 -4.89 -8.85 -7.53
C LEU A 96 -5.76 -7.86 -8.31
N THR A 97 -7.02 -8.20 -8.62
CA THR A 97 -7.95 -7.31 -9.36
C THR A 97 -9.08 -6.74 -8.50
N GLU A 98 -9.37 -7.35 -7.36
CA GLU A 98 -10.36 -6.82 -6.40
C GLU A 98 -9.97 -5.43 -5.83
N LYS A 99 -10.89 -4.85 -5.04
CA LYS A 99 -10.65 -3.60 -4.32
C LYS A 99 -9.41 -3.70 -3.41
N PRO A 100 -8.38 -2.85 -3.59
CA PRO A 100 -7.18 -2.88 -2.79
C PRO A 100 -7.39 -2.25 -1.39
N THR A 101 -6.34 -2.29 -0.56
CA THR A 101 -6.33 -1.55 0.71
C THR A 101 -6.45 -0.03 0.49
N ILE A 102 -7.01 0.66 1.49
CA ILE A 102 -7.12 2.13 1.45
C ILE A 102 -5.75 2.83 1.33
N VAL A 103 -4.70 2.24 1.90
CA VAL A 103 -3.33 2.79 1.81
C VAL A 103 -2.84 2.77 0.36
N TYR A 104 -3.06 1.67 -0.36
CA TYR A 104 -2.75 1.60 -1.78
C TYR A 104 -3.59 2.59 -2.58
N ALA A 105 -4.91 2.61 -2.36
CA ALA A 105 -5.80 3.49 -3.09
C ALA A 105 -5.40 4.97 -2.93
N ILE A 106 -4.97 5.37 -1.72
CA ILE A 106 -4.43 6.70 -1.48
C ILE A 106 -3.12 6.90 -2.25
N ASN A 107 -2.10 6.07 -2.02
CA ASN A 107 -0.76 6.30 -2.57
C ASN A 107 -0.68 6.18 -4.10
N TYR A 108 -1.41 5.24 -4.70
CA TYR A 108 -1.25 4.85 -6.11
C TYR A 108 -2.38 5.36 -7.02
N ARG A 109 -3.50 5.83 -6.47
CA ARG A 109 -4.56 6.47 -7.28
C ARG A 109 -4.83 7.91 -6.86
N LEU A 110 -5.18 8.15 -5.60
CA LEU A 110 -5.56 9.50 -5.16
C LEU A 110 -4.39 10.48 -5.27
N MET A 111 -3.22 10.14 -4.73
CA MET A 111 -2.04 11.01 -4.71
C MET A 111 -1.41 11.21 -6.08
N LYS A 112 -1.58 10.25 -7.00
CA LYS A 112 -1.10 10.35 -8.38
C LYS A 112 -2.04 11.13 -9.31
N SER A 113 -3.28 11.37 -8.88
CA SER A 113 -4.24 12.21 -9.60
C SER A 113 -4.10 13.69 -9.24
N HIS A 114 -4.70 14.59 -10.02
CA HIS A 114 -4.81 16.02 -9.68
C HIS A 114 -5.94 16.33 -8.67
N PHE A 115 -6.64 15.32 -8.16
CA PHE A 115 -7.88 15.51 -7.38
C PHE A 115 -7.68 16.31 -6.08
N LEU A 116 -6.54 16.11 -5.42
CA LEU A 116 -6.16 16.79 -4.17
C LEU A 116 -5.27 18.01 -4.38
N ASP A 117 -5.11 18.49 -5.62
CA ASP A 117 -4.39 19.76 -5.90
C ASP A 117 -5.19 20.97 -5.37
N HIS A 118 -6.48 20.76 -5.09
CA HIS A 118 -7.33 21.67 -4.35
C HIS A 118 -7.90 20.98 -3.10
N PRO A 119 -8.24 21.74 -2.04
CA PRO A 119 -8.84 21.16 -0.84
C PRO A 119 -10.16 20.44 -1.13
N LYS A 120 -10.30 19.23 -0.59
CA LYS A 120 -11.48 18.35 -0.76
C LYS A 120 -12.06 17.91 0.56
N GLU A 121 -13.39 17.81 0.64
CA GLU A 121 -14.07 17.16 1.75
C GLU A 121 -13.95 15.63 1.69
N ILE A 122 -14.14 14.97 2.83
CA ILE A 122 -14.06 13.51 2.90
C ILE A 122 -15.07 12.80 2.01
N ASN A 123 -16.25 13.41 1.81
CA ASN A 123 -17.28 12.86 0.94
C ASN A 123 -16.89 12.96 -0.53
N GLU A 124 -16.19 14.01 -0.94
CA GLU A 124 -15.67 14.13 -2.31
C GLU A 124 -14.61 13.05 -2.57
N ILE A 125 -13.70 12.80 -1.61
CA ILE A 125 -12.70 11.73 -1.71
C ILE A 125 -13.36 10.34 -1.74
N LYS A 126 -14.43 10.15 -0.97
CA LYS A 126 -15.21 8.92 -1.00
C LYS A 126 -15.82 8.69 -2.39
N VAL A 127 -16.47 9.71 -2.97
CA VAL A 127 -17.06 9.64 -4.32
C VAL A 127 -15.98 9.38 -5.38
N PHE A 128 -14.80 9.99 -5.25
CA PHE A 128 -13.66 9.71 -6.14
C PHE A 128 -13.34 8.22 -6.21
N PHE A 129 -13.28 7.53 -5.06
CA PHE A 129 -13.02 6.08 -5.05
C PHE A 129 -14.23 5.27 -5.54
N GLU A 130 -15.46 5.67 -5.24
CA GLU A 130 -16.67 5.01 -5.72
C GLU A 130 -16.78 5.04 -7.25
N ASN A 131 -16.38 6.15 -7.89
CA ASN A 131 -16.38 6.30 -9.35
C ASN A 131 -15.42 5.34 -10.06
N ILE A 132 -14.40 4.81 -9.37
CA ILE A 132 -13.49 3.80 -9.89
C ILE A 132 -13.78 2.39 -9.34
N GLY A 133 -14.97 2.19 -8.77
CA GLY A 133 -15.44 0.90 -8.27
C GLY A 133 -14.93 0.51 -6.87
N TRP A 134 -14.32 1.43 -6.13
CA TRP A 134 -13.74 1.15 -4.82
C TRP A 134 -14.51 1.82 -3.68
N SER A 135 -15.44 1.08 -3.07
CA SER A 135 -16.19 1.62 -1.92
C SER A 135 -15.38 1.55 -0.61
N PHE A 136 -15.17 2.71 0.03
CA PHE A 136 -14.56 2.84 1.35
C PHE A 136 -15.45 3.67 2.29
N LYS A 137 -15.43 3.37 3.60
CA LYS A 137 -16.08 4.22 4.60
C LYS A 137 -15.33 5.54 4.74
N GLY A 138 -16.04 6.66 4.81
CA GLY A 138 -15.43 7.98 5.01
C GLY A 138 -14.53 8.05 6.25
N THR A 139 -14.94 7.43 7.36
CA THR A 139 -14.13 7.32 8.58
C THR A 139 -12.82 6.55 8.35
N SER A 140 -12.83 5.51 7.51
CA SER A 140 -11.62 4.75 7.16
C SER A 140 -10.66 5.57 6.30
N ILE A 141 -11.18 6.32 5.32
CA ILE A 141 -10.39 7.25 4.50
C ILE A 141 -9.75 8.30 5.41
N GLN A 142 -10.56 8.96 6.24
CA GLN A 142 -10.10 10.00 7.17
C GLN A 142 -9.01 9.49 8.11
N ASN A 143 -9.20 8.30 8.71
CA ASN A 143 -8.22 7.71 9.60
C ASN A 143 -6.92 7.35 8.86
N ALA A 144 -6.99 6.95 7.59
CA ALA A 144 -5.80 6.70 6.77
C ALA A 144 -5.05 7.98 6.44
N LEU A 145 -5.74 9.03 5.97
CA LEU A 145 -5.16 10.33 5.66
C LEU A 145 -4.48 10.98 6.88
N LYS A 146 -5.10 10.89 8.07
CA LYS A 146 -4.51 11.37 9.34
C LYS A 146 -3.18 10.70 9.69
N ARG A 147 -2.93 9.48 9.22
CA ARG A 147 -1.67 8.74 9.43
C ARG A 147 -0.61 9.06 8.36
N MET A 148 -0.91 9.95 7.43
CA MET A 148 -0.01 10.35 6.33
C MET A 148 0.24 11.87 6.34
N PRO A 149 0.62 12.49 7.48
CA PRO A 149 0.79 13.94 7.59
C PRO A 149 1.90 14.49 6.68
N GLN A 150 2.83 13.65 6.24
CA GLN A 150 3.88 13.99 5.29
C GLN A 150 3.37 14.14 3.85
N LEU A 151 2.23 13.53 3.51
CA LEU A 151 1.63 13.57 2.17
C LEU A 151 0.40 14.49 2.10
N ILE A 152 -0.32 14.62 3.22
CA ILE A 152 -1.63 15.26 3.27
C ILE A 152 -1.59 16.46 4.19
N LEU A 153 -2.11 17.59 3.72
CA LEU A 153 -2.46 18.74 4.53
C LEU A 153 -3.94 18.63 4.93
N ILE A 154 -4.23 18.84 6.22
CA ILE A 154 -5.58 18.76 6.78
C ILE A 154 -5.88 20.11 7.45
N GLU A 155 -6.92 20.78 6.98
CA GLU A 155 -7.31 22.12 7.46
C GLU A 155 -8.79 22.16 7.81
N LYS A 156 -9.19 23.10 8.69
CA LYS A 156 -10.61 23.34 8.97
C LYS A 156 -11.26 23.98 7.74
N HIS A 157 -12.49 23.54 7.42
CA HIS A 157 -13.24 24.11 6.32
C HIS A 157 -13.67 25.54 6.65
N LYS A 158 -13.33 26.51 5.79
CA LYS A 158 -13.51 27.96 6.04
C LYS A 158 -14.94 28.38 6.38
N LEU A 159 -15.93 27.70 5.81
CA LEU A 159 -17.36 28.01 5.99
C LEU A 159 -18.13 26.99 6.84
N LYS A 160 -17.50 25.85 7.20
CA LYS A 160 -18.18 24.73 7.87
C LYS A 160 -17.35 24.36 9.08
N GLU A 161 -17.67 24.95 10.23
CA GLU A 161 -16.82 24.91 11.44
C GLU A 161 -16.50 23.49 11.93
N ASN A 162 -17.37 22.52 11.64
CA ASN A 162 -17.24 21.12 12.06
C ASN A 162 -16.70 20.18 10.96
N THR A 163 -16.14 20.72 9.88
CA THR A 163 -15.65 19.92 8.74
C THR A 163 -14.18 20.22 8.45
N PHE A 164 -13.47 19.21 7.94
CA PHE A 164 -12.09 19.34 7.49
C PHE A 164 -12.01 19.18 5.98
N VAL A 165 -11.04 19.86 5.39
CA VAL A 165 -10.63 19.68 4.00
C VAL A 165 -9.23 19.07 3.95
N TYR A 166 -8.98 18.32 2.88
CA TYR A 166 -7.75 17.57 2.65
C TYR A 166 -7.17 17.98 1.30
N SER A 167 -5.87 18.26 1.25
CA SER A 167 -5.13 18.56 0.03
C SER A 167 -3.78 17.87 0.05
N LYS A 168 -3.12 17.77 -1.12
CA LYS A 168 -1.73 17.33 -1.16
C LYS A 168 -0.88 18.34 -0.41
N ARG A 169 0.03 17.85 0.42
CA ARG A 169 1.09 18.68 0.95
C ARG A 169 2.07 18.96 -0.20
N CYS A 170 2.23 20.24 -0.57
CA CYS A 170 3.33 20.63 -1.43
C CYS A 170 4.62 20.29 -0.69
N LEU A 171 5.36 19.30 -1.20
CA LEU A 171 6.76 19.15 -0.83
C LEU A 171 7.46 20.34 -1.49
N ASN A 172 7.68 21.42 -0.72
CA ASN A 172 8.66 22.41 -1.13
C ASN A 172 9.98 21.65 -1.30
N GLY A 173 10.48 21.62 -2.53
CA GLY A 173 11.78 21.03 -2.87
C GLY A 173 12.92 21.71 -2.13
#